data_AF-A0A355QGT6-F1
#
_entry.id   AF-A0A355QGT6-F1
#
_cell.length_a   1.000
_cell.length_b   1.000
_cell.length_c   1.000
_cell.angle_alpha   90.00
_cell.angle_beta   90.00
_cell.angle_gamma   90.00
#
_symmetry.space_group_name_H-M   'P 1'
#
loop_
_entity.id
_entity.type
_entity.pdbx_description
1 polymer ?
#
loop_
_entity_poly.entity_id
_entity_poly.type
_entity_poly.pdbx_seq_one_letter_code
_entity_poly.pdbx_strand_id
1 'polypeptide(L)'
;MYAFRQRDDTTVFDEPIYAHYLRVTGREHPGRDEVLTSQDPYGEAVVRDLILGEHPTPVVFFKQMAQHVVQLDRAFLGRCRNLLLIRDPERVITSFAKNVPDVNV
;
A
#
# COMPACT_ATOMS: atom_id res chain seq x y z
N MET A 1 -3.09 2.38 11.32
CA MET A 1 -1.67 1.99 11.37
C MET A 1 -1.08 2.16 12.76
N TYR A 2 -1.11 3.36 13.36
CA TYR A 2 -0.43 3.67 14.63
C TYR A 2 -0.76 2.72 15.79
N ALA A 3 -2.04 2.37 15.99
CA ALA A 3 -2.43 1.42 17.04
C ALA A 3 -1.81 0.01 16.88
N PHE A 4 -1.63 -0.47 15.65
CA PHE A 4 -0.98 -1.76 15.38
C PHE A 4 0.54 -1.67 15.56
N ARG A 5 1.15 -0.55 15.17
CA ARG A 5 2.61 -0.33 15.29
C ARG A 5 3.07 -0.24 16.76
N GLN A 6 2.17 0.06 17.69
CA GLN A 6 2.46 0.13 19.12
C GLN A 6 2.40 -1.24 19.84
N ARG A 7 2.06 -2.32 19.13
CA ARG A 7 2.00 -3.66 19.72
C ARG A 7 3.32 -4.38 19.49
N ASP A 8 3.87 -4.96 20.56
CA ASP A 8 5.13 -5.71 20.51
C ASP A 8 5.03 -7.01 19.68
N ASP A 9 3.81 -7.50 19.44
CA ASP A 9 3.54 -8.71 18.67
C ASP A 9 3.28 -8.47 17.17
N THR A 10 3.43 -7.22 16.69
CA THR A 10 2.99 -6.83 15.35
C THR A 10 4.06 -6.08 14.56
N THR A 11 4.38 -6.56 13.35
CA THR A 11 5.14 -5.78 12.35
C THR A 11 4.18 -5.06 11.42
N VAL A 12 4.48 -3.80 11.07
CA VAL A 12 3.59 -2.97 10.24
C VAL A 12 4.33 -2.34 9.06
N PHE A 13 3.82 -2.58 7.85
CA PHE A 13 4.31 -1.98 6.62
C PHE A 13 3.29 -1.00 6.05
N ASP A 14 3.79 0.16 5.60
CA ASP A 14 2.99 1.19 4.95
C ASP A 14 3.18 1.11 3.44
N GLU A 15 2.10 0.76 2.75
CA GLU A 15 2.00 0.69 1.30
C GLU A 15 3.19 0.02 0.59
N PRO A 16 3.55 -1.24 0.93
CA PRO A 16 4.77 -1.87 0.43
C PRO A 16 4.87 -2.06 -1.09
N ILE A 17 3.77 -1.81 -1.83
CA ILE A 17 3.68 -1.98 -3.29
C ILE A 17 3.67 -0.60 -3.98
N TYR A 18 3.89 0.49 -3.23
CA TYR A 18 3.71 1.83 -3.79
C TYR A 18 4.77 2.17 -4.84
N ALA A 19 6.04 1.83 -4.60
CA ALA A 19 7.08 1.97 -5.64
C ALA A 19 6.76 1.19 -6.92
N HIS A 20 6.17 0.00 -6.79
CA HIS A 20 5.73 -0.77 -7.95
C HIS A 20 4.66 -0.04 -8.76
N TYR A 21 3.63 0.46 -8.07
CA TYR A 21 2.59 1.28 -8.69
C TYR A 21 3.18 2.52 -9.40
N LEU A 22 4.08 3.26 -8.73
CA LEU A 22 4.73 4.44 -9.30
C LEU A 22 5.58 4.11 -10.53
N ARG A 23 6.34 3.00 -10.50
CA ARG A 23 7.13 2.53 -11.64
C ARG A 23 6.24 2.15 -12.82
N VAL A 24 5.19 1.35 -12.58
CA VAL A 24 4.32 0.82 -13.64
C VAL A 24 3.44 1.90 -14.27
N THR A 25 2.87 2.79 -13.46
CA THR A 25 1.94 3.80 -13.95
C THR A 25 2.62 5.08 -14.44
N GLY A 26 3.85 5.35 -14.01
CA GLY A 26 4.52 6.63 -14.27
C GLY A 26 3.83 7.82 -13.59
N ARG A 27 2.98 7.60 -12.57
CA ARG A 27 2.28 8.70 -11.89
C ARG A 27 3.28 9.64 -11.21
N GLU A 28 3.25 10.90 -11.61
CA GLU A 28 3.94 11.97 -10.89
C GLU A 28 3.20 12.25 -9.58
N HIS A 29 3.90 12.11 -8.46
CA HIS A 29 3.34 12.29 -7.12
C HIS A 29 4.40 12.93 -6.22
N PRO A 30 4.01 13.79 -5.26
CA PRO A 30 4.93 14.27 -4.23
C PRO A 30 5.67 13.12 -3.55
N GLY A 31 6.99 13.20 -3.46
CA GLY A 31 7.83 12.14 -2.86
C GLY A 31 8.02 10.91 -3.74
N ARG A 32 7.71 10.96 -5.05
CA ARG A 32 7.90 9.84 -5.99
C ARG A 32 9.30 9.24 -5.93
N ASP A 33 10.33 10.07 -6.06
CA ASP A 33 11.72 9.61 -6.10
C ASP A 33 12.16 9.01 -4.76
N GLU A 34 11.67 9.57 -3.64
CA GLU A 34 11.93 9.06 -2.29
C GLU A 34 11.31 7.66 -2.10
N VAL A 35 10.08 7.46 -2.59
CA VAL A 35 9.41 6.14 -2.55
C VAL A 35 10.14 5.14 -3.45
N LEU A 36 10.47 5.51 -4.69
CA LEU A 36 11.19 4.64 -5.61
C LEU A 36 12.60 4.27 -5.11
N THR A 37 13.23 5.14 -4.32
CA THR A 37 14.54 4.89 -3.72
C THR A 37 14.43 4.00 -2.47
N SER A 38 13.36 4.14 -1.69
CA SER A 38 13.20 3.47 -0.39
C SER A 38 12.50 2.11 -0.45
N GLN A 39 11.76 1.82 -1.52
CA GLN A 39 10.99 0.59 -1.67
C GLN A 39 11.36 -0.17 -2.96
N ASP A 40 11.17 -1.48 -2.94
CA ASP A 40 11.34 -2.32 -4.13
C ASP A 40 10.23 -2.02 -5.17
N PRO A 41 10.58 -1.57 -6.40
CA PRO A 41 9.60 -1.26 -7.43
C PRO A 41 9.10 -2.49 -8.20
N TYR A 42 9.54 -3.69 -7.85
CA TYR A 42 9.13 -4.96 -8.45
C TYR A 42 8.13 -5.69 -7.54
N GLY A 43 6.84 -5.40 -7.73
CA GLY A 43 5.76 -5.85 -6.85
C GLY A 43 5.65 -7.37 -6.68
N GLU A 44 6.02 -8.18 -7.68
CA GLU A 44 6.07 -9.65 -7.51
C GLU A 44 7.13 -10.08 -6.48
N ALA A 45 8.27 -9.40 -6.42
CA ALA A 45 9.28 -9.63 -5.39
C ALA A 45 8.77 -9.17 -4.02
N VAL A 46 8.14 -8.00 -3.93
CA VAL A 46 7.47 -7.54 -2.70
C VAL A 46 6.43 -8.54 -2.21
N VAL A 47 5.59 -9.06 -3.10
CA VAL A 47 4.55 -10.03 -2.73
C VAL A 47 5.20 -11.30 -2.18
N ARG A 48 6.18 -11.87 -2.89
CA ARG A 48 6.86 -13.11 -2.50
C ARG A 48 7.67 -12.95 -1.20
N ASP A 49 8.51 -11.93 -1.12
CA ASP A 49 9.56 -11.82 -0.12
C ASP A 49 9.13 -11.00 1.12
N LEU A 50 8.16 -10.09 0.96
CA LEU A 50 7.68 -9.23 2.05
C LEU A 50 6.26 -9.58 2.49
N ILE A 51 5.28 -9.68 1.58
CA ILE A 51 3.87 -9.89 1.98
C ILE A 51 3.64 -11.34 2.41
N LEU A 52 4.17 -12.29 1.64
CA LEU A 52 4.09 -13.73 1.91
C LEU A 52 5.37 -14.30 2.55
N GLY A 53 6.37 -13.44 2.74
CA GLY A 53 7.64 -13.80 3.38
C GLY A 53 7.49 -14.06 4.88
N GLU A 54 8.60 -14.50 5.48
CA GLU A 54 8.68 -14.75 6.91
C GLU A 54 8.89 -13.45 7.70
N HIS A 55 8.28 -13.38 8.88
CA HIS A 55 8.42 -12.25 9.79
C HIS A 55 8.68 -12.76 11.22
N PRO A 56 9.45 -12.03 12.03
CA PRO A 56 9.75 -12.43 13.41
C PRO A 56 8.55 -12.29 14.35
N THR A 57 7.53 -11.52 13.94
CA THR A 57 6.32 -11.29 14.73
C THR A 57 5.17 -12.17 14.24
N PRO A 58 4.28 -12.60 15.14
CA PRO A 58 3.14 -13.44 14.78
C PRO A 58 2.07 -12.70 13.97
N VAL A 59 2.01 -11.36 14.06
CA VAL A 59 1.07 -10.53 13.32
C VAL A 59 1.83 -9.60 12.39
N VAL A 60 1.46 -9.58 11.12
CA VAL A 60 2.02 -8.65 10.14
C VAL A 60 0.87 -7.91 9.47
N PHE A 61 0.88 -6.58 9.61
CA PHE A 61 -0.17 -5.71 9.09
C PHE A 61 0.35 -4.88 7.92
N PHE A 62 -0.31 -5.02 6.78
CA PHE A 62 -0.02 -4.24 5.59
C PHE A 62 -1.14 -3.23 5.39
N LYS A 63 -0.84 -1.93 5.51
CA LYS A 63 -1.75 -0.90 5.00
C LYS A 63 -1.48 -0.77 3.51
N GLN A 64 -2.49 -0.95 2.67
CA GLN A 64 -2.31 -0.82 1.23
C GLN A 64 -3.51 -0.09 0.62
N MET A 65 -3.25 0.71 -0.40
CA MET A 65 -4.30 1.27 -1.25
C MET A 65 -4.61 0.29 -2.36
N ALA A 66 -5.88 -0.03 -2.58
CA ALA A 66 -6.29 -1.03 -3.57
C ALA A 66 -5.78 -0.69 -4.99
N GLN A 67 -5.70 0.60 -5.32
CA GLN A 67 -5.20 1.10 -6.60
C GLN A 67 -3.70 0.81 -6.85
N HIS A 68 -2.92 0.46 -5.82
CA HIS A 68 -1.50 0.11 -6.00
C HIS A 68 -1.32 -1.31 -6.57
N VAL A 69 -2.36 -2.14 -6.53
CA VAL A 69 -2.34 -3.50 -7.11
C VAL A 69 -2.61 -3.43 -8.61
N VAL A 70 -1.63 -2.90 -9.34
CA VAL A 70 -1.59 -2.80 -10.81
C VAL A 70 -0.66 -3.87 -11.37
N GLN A 71 -1.05 -4.56 -12.45
CA GLN A 71 -0.21 -5.57 -13.12
C GLN A 71 0.42 -6.63 -12.19
N LEU A 72 -0.30 -7.00 -11.11
CA LEU A 72 0.09 -8.06 -10.18
C LEU A 72 -0.97 -9.14 -10.12
N ASP A 73 -0.55 -10.39 -9.96
CA ASP A 73 -1.48 -11.47 -9.64
C ASP A 73 -2.14 -11.20 -8.28
N ARG A 74 -3.46 -11.28 -8.22
CA ARG A 74 -4.23 -11.03 -6.99
C ARG A 74 -4.39 -12.28 -6.12
N ALA A 75 -3.90 -13.44 -6.56
CA ALA A 75 -3.98 -14.69 -5.80
C ALA A 75 -3.38 -14.58 -4.38
N PHE A 76 -2.35 -13.74 -4.17
CA PHE A 76 -1.78 -13.52 -2.84
C PHE A 76 -2.78 -12.95 -1.84
N LEU A 77 -3.79 -12.19 -2.28
CA LEU A 77 -4.83 -11.66 -1.38
C LEU A 77 -5.63 -12.79 -0.71
N GLY A 78 -5.76 -13.95 -1.37
CA GLY A 78 -6.38 -15.15 -0.79
C GLY A 78 -5.55 -15.78 0.34
N ARG A 79 -4.26 -15.46 0.42
CA ARG A 79 -3.37 -15.87 1.51
C ARG A 79 -3.40 -14.89 2.70
N CYS A 80 -4.02 -13.73 2.54
CA CYS A 80 -4.13 -12.70 3.57
C CYS A 80 -5.51 -12.71 4.25
N ARG A 81 -5.60 -12.08 5.42
CA ARG A 81 -6.87 -11.66 6.01
C ARG A 81 -7.13 -10.21 5.58
N ASN A 82 -8.15 -10.01 4.75
CA ASN A 82 -8.42 -8.72 4.12
C ASN A 82 -9.40 -7.89 4.96
N LEU A 83 -9.00 -6.68 5.32
CA LEU A 83 -9.83 -5.69 5.99
C LEU A 83 -10.09 -4.53 5.02
N LEU A 84 -11.34 -4.38 4.59
CA LEU A 84 -11.72 -3.34 3.62
C LEU A 84 -12.21 -2.10 4.35
N LEU A 85 -11.41 -1.03 4.32
CA LEU A 85 -11.82 0.29 4.77
C LEU A 85 -12.52 1.01 3.61
N ILE A 86 -13.84 1.10 3.70
CA ILE A 86 -14.68 1.79 2.70
C ILE A 86 -15.30 3.06 3.29
N ARG A 87 -15.59 4.03 2.42
CA ARG A 87 -16.21 5.31 2.77
C ARG A 87 -17.11 5.76 1.62
N ASP A 88 -18.12 6.56 1.94
CA ASP A 88 -18.97 7.24 0.97
C ASP A 88 -18.16 7.99 -0.10
N PRO A 89 -18.43 7.77 -1.40
CA PRO A 89 -17.60 8.27 -2.49
C PRO A 89 -17.58 9.81 -2.59
N GLU A 90 -18.71 10.49 -2.36
CA GLU A 90 -18.75 11.95 -2.37
C GLU A 90 -17.82 12.50 -1.29
N ARG A 91 -17.89 11.94 -0.09
CA ARG A 91 -17.00 12.32 1.02
C ARG A 91 -15.53 12.00 0.75
N VAL A 92 -15.23 10.91 0.06
CA VAL A 92 -13.86 10.54 -0.33
C VAL A 92 -13.32 11.59 -1.30
N ILE A 93 -14.05 11.88 -2.37
CA ILE A 93 -13.62 12.80 -3.43
C ILE A 93 -13.38 14.20 -2.86
N THR A 94 -14.32 14.75 -2.08
CA THR A 94 -14.13 16.07 -1.44
C THR A 94 -12.95 16.09 -0.46
N SER A 95 -12.70 15.00 0.26
CA SER A 95 -11.55 14.89 1.17
C SER A 95 -10.22 14.74 0.42
N PHE A 96 -10.22 14.04 -0.71
CA PHE A 96 -9.06 13.75 -1.52
C PHE A 96 -8.58 15.00 -2.26
N ALA A 97 -9.51 15.77 -2.83
CA ALA A 97 -9.23 17.04 -3.52
C ALA A 97 -8.52 18.09 -2.65
N LYS A 98 -8.66 18.03 -1.32
CA LYS A 98 -7.93 18.92 -0.40
C LYS A 98 -6.42 18.64 -0.35
N ASN A 99 -6.00 17.40 -0.67
CA ASN A 99 -4.64 16.93 -0.47
C ASN A 99 -3.94 16.56 -1.79
N VAL A 100 -4.69 16.48 -2.89
CA VAL A 100 -4.18 16.02 -4.18
C VAL A 100 -4.44 17.10 -5.23
N PRO A 101 -3.39 17.86 -5.63
CA PRO A 101 -3.55 19.10 -6.41
C PRO A 101 -4.17 18.93 -7.80
N ASP A 102 -4.10 17.73 -8.38
CA ASP A 102 -4.59 17.41 -9.74
C ASP A 102 -6.05 16.93 -9.77
N VAL A 103 -6.74 16.92 -8.63
CA VAL A 103 -8.13 16.44 -8.53
C VAL A 103 -9.08 17.61 -8.68
N ASN A 104 -9.72 17.70 -9.84
CA ASN A 104 -10.76 18.69 -10.13
C ASN A 104 -12.12 18.14 -9.72
N VAL A 105 -12.73 18.71 -8.67
CA VAL A 105 -14.09 18.40 -8.21
C VAL A 105 -14.81 19.68 -7.86
#